data_AF-A0A7Y4YP28-F1
#
_entry.id   AF-A0A7Y4YP28-F1
#
_cell.length_a   1.000
_cell.length_b   1.000
_cell.length_c   1.000
_cell.angle_alpha   90.00
_cell.angle_beta   90.00
_cell.angle_gamma   90.00
#
_symmetry.space_group_name_H-M   'P 1'
#
loop_
_entity.id
_entity.type
_entity.pdbx_description
1 polymer ?
#
loop_
_entity_poly.entity_id
_entity_poly.type
_entity_poly.pdbx_seq_one_letter_code
_entity_poly.pdbx_strand_id
1 'polypeptide(L)'
;WYPQLQRSESVELPEKLKQLPVKSWLHVALTVHTPDEDGFGMHGSVMFVINPPWTLYATLQEVMPVLAARLGEFGQGSFVLEQQAA
;
A
#
# COMPACT_ATOMS: atom_id res chain seq x y z
N TRP A 1 0.58 -7.04 6.83
CA TRP A 1 0.50 -7.18 5.36
C TRP A 1 -0.89 -7.69 5.01
N TYR A 2 -1.50 -7.19 3.95
CA TYR A 2 -2.81 -7.68 3.46
C TYR A 2 -2.93 -7.51 1.93
N PRO A 3 -3.76 -8.33 1.25
CA PRO A 3 -3.92 -8.26 -0.19
C PRO A 3 -4.85 -7.10 -0.60
N GLN A 4 -4.62 -6.53 -1.79
CA GLN A 4 -5.60 -5.69 -2.49
C GLN A 4 -6.53 -6.57 -3.32
N LEU A 5 -7.80 -6.64 -2.89
CA LEU A 5 -8.87 -7.41 -3.51
C LEU A 5 -10.03 -6.48 -3.80
N GLN A 6 -10.90 -6.84 -4.76
CA GLN A 6 -12.17 -6.15 -4.99
C GLN A 6 -13.22 -6.56 -3.94
N ARG A 7 -12.88 -6.36 -2.67
CA ARG A 7 -13.72 -6.65 -1.50
C ARG A 7 -13.71 -5.46 -0.56
N SER A 8 -14.86 -5.14 0.02
CA SER A 8 -15.00 -3.99 0.92
C SER A 8 -14.03 -4.05 2.10
N GLU A 9 -13.75 -5.23 2.64
CA GLU A 9 -12.80 -5.37 3.74
C GLU A 9 -11.38 -4.92 3.35
N SER A 10 -10.95 -5.21 2.12
CA SER A 10 -9.64 -4.78 1.62
C SER A 10 -9.58 -3.26 1.40
N VAL A 11 -10.69 -2.67 0.93
CA VAL A 11 -10.81 -1.23 0.66
C VAL A 11 -10.93 -0.40 1.95
N GLU A 12 -11.68 -0.89 2.94
CA GLU A 12 -11.97 -0.13 4.18
C GLU A 12 -10.90 -0.28 5.27
N LEU A 13 -10.15 -1.39 5.26
CA LEU A 13 -9.15 -1.69 6.28
C LEU A 13 -8.11 -0.56 6.48
N PRO A 14 -7.52 0.06 5.45
CA PRO A 14 -6.55 1.13 5.66
C PRO A 14 -7.11 2.29 6.49
N GLU A 15 -8.33 2.76 6.19
CA GLU A 15 -8.94 3.87 6.92
C GLU A 15 -9.24 3.50 8.39
N LYS A 16 -9.64 2.25 8.65
CA LYS A 16 -9.82 1.74 10.02
C LYS A 16 -8.50 1.69 10.79
N LEU A 17 -7.40 1.29 10.13
CA LEU A 17 -6.07 1.23 10.74
C LEU A 17 -5.49 2.62 11.04
N LYS A 18 -5.71 3.61 10.16
CA LYS A 18 -5.30 5.01 10.37
C LYS A 18 -5.94 5.65 11.60
N GLN A 19 -7.09 5.16 12.05
CA GLN A 19 -7.81 5.65 13.23
C GLN A 19 -7.31 5.07 14.56
N LEU A 20 -6.38 4.11 14.54
CA LEU A 20 -5.84 3.55 15.78
C LEU A 20 -5.12 4.64 16.61
N PRO A 21 -5.27 4.65 17.94
CA PRO A 21 -4.65 5.66 18.81
C PRO A 21 -3.16 5.38 19.04
N VAL A 22 -2.39 5.31 17.95
CA VAL A 22 -0.94 5.09 17.96
C VAL A 22 -0.22 6.38 17.59
N LYS A 23 1.01 6.56 18.11
CA LYS A 23 1.78 7.79 17.89
C LYS A 23 2.21 7.95 16.44
N SER A 24 2.61 6.86 15.79
CA SER A 24 3.09 6.89 14.41
C SER A 24 2.75 5.61 13.66
N TRP A 25 2.52 5.75 12.36
CA TRP A 25 2.26 4.66 11.44
C TRP A 25 2.74 5.00 10.02
N LEU A 26 2.98 3.98 9.21
CA LEU A 26 3.28 4.07 7.78
C LEU A 26 2.35 3.12 7.02
N HIS A 27 1.72 3.61 5.97
CA HIS A 27 0.92 2.85 5.03
C HIS A 27 1.61 2.86 3.67
N VAL A 28 1.85 1.68 3.11
CA VAL A 28 2.43 1.53 1.79
C VAL A 28 1.69 0.44 1.03
N ALA A 29 1.24 0.76 -0.17
CA ALA A 29 0.59 -0.17 -1.09
C ALA A 29 1.32 -0.20 -2.42
N LEU A 30 1.43 -1.39 -3.03
CA LEU A 30 1.88 -1.56 -4.41
C LEU A 30 0.79 -2.28 -5.19
N THR A 31 0.25 -1.58 -6.19
CA THR A 31 -0.66 -2.11 -7.19
C THR A 31 0.15 -2.48 -8.44
N VAL A 32 0.04 -3.71 -8.93
CA VAL A 32 0.78 -4.20 -10.10
C VAL A 32 -0.03 -4.13 -11.38
N HIS A 33 -1.36 -4.22 -11.30
CA HIS A 33 -2.27 -4.06 -12.45
C HIS A 33 -3.60 -3.49 -11.97
N THR A 34 -4.44 -2.99 -12.87
CA THR A 34 -5.81 -2.60 -12.50
C THR A 34 -6.63 -3.84 -12.13
N PRO A 35 -7.61 -3.74 -11.22
CA PRO A 35 -8.49 -4.85 -10.91
C PRO A 35 -9.20 -5.38 -12.18
N ASP A 36 -9.34 -6.69 -12.31
CA ASP A 36 -10.03 -7.34 -13.44
C ASP A 36 -11.54 -7.02 -13.41
N GLU A 37 -12.19 -6.97 -14.57
CA GLU A 37 -13.64 -6.71 -14.66
C GLU A 37 -14.45 -7.77 -13.90
N ASP A 38 -13.96 -9.01 -13.88
CA ASP A 38 -14.59 -10.15 -13.20
C ASP A 38 -14.41 -10.14 -11.67
N GLY A 39 -13.73 -9.14 -11.09
CA GLY A 39 -13.63 -9.03 -9.64
C GLY A 39 -12.59 -9.96 -9.00
N PHE A 40 -12.02 -10.89 -9.76
CA PHE A 40 -11.26 -12.02 -9.23
C PHE A 40 -9.76 -11.74 -9.11
N GLY A 41 -9.12 -12.37 -8.13
CA GLY A 41 -7.67 -12.28 -7.93
C GLY A 41 -7.19 -11.07 -7.14
N MET A 42 -5.88 -11.02 -6.96
CA MET A 42 -5.16 -9.98 -6.22
C MET A 42 -4.40 -9.11 -7.19
N HIS A 43 -4.63 -7.80 -7.14
CA HIS A 43 -4.01 -6.82 -8.05
C HIS A 43 -2.89 -6.01 -7.39
N GLY A 44 -2.58 -6.33 -6.14
CA GLY A 44 -1.56 -5.64 -5.36
C GLY A 44 -1.55 -6.08 -3.91
N SER A 45 -0.67 -5.48 -3.11
CA SER A 45 -0.62 -5.77 -1.69
C SER A 45 -0.20 -4.56 -0.88
N VAL A 46 -0.50 -4.62 0.42
CA VAL A 46 -0.35 -3.49 1.34
C VAL A 46 0.41 -3.92 2.59
N MET A 47 1.25 -3.01 3.08
CA MET A 47 1.79 -3.05 4.43
C MET A 47 1.32 -1.83 5.23
N PHE A 48 0.93 -2.08 6.48
CA PHE A 48 0.68 -1.05 7.48
C PHE A 48 1.62 -1.32 8.65
N VAL A 49 2.48 -0.37 8.97
CA VAL A 49 3.56 -0.52 9.94
C VAL A 49 3.32 0.47 11.07
N ILE A 50 3.10 -0.03 12.28
CA ILE A 50 3.00 0.79 13.49
C ILE A 50 4.40 1.03 14.05
N ASN A 51 4.69 2.25 14.48
CA ASN A 51 6.01 2.68 14.96
C ASN A 51 7.14 2.37 13.95
N PRO A 52 7.03 2.85 12.70
CA PRO A 52 8.04 2.59 11.67
C PRO A 52 9.39 3.24 12.07
N PRO A 53 10.54 2.63 11.69
CA PRO A 53 11.83 3.28 11.78
C PRO A 53 11.85 4.59 10.96
N TRP A 54 12.52 5.62 11.47
CA TRP A 54 12.50 6.97 10.88
C TRP A 54 13.05 7.05 9.44
N THR A 55 13.92 6.12 9.05
CA THR A 55 14.47 6.04 7.68
C THR A 55 13.55 5.34 6.69
N LEU A 56 12.57 4.57 7.16
CA LEU A 56 11.79 3.68 6.30
C LEU A 56 10.95 4.46 5.28
N TYR A 57 10.32 5.54 5.70
CA TYR A 57 9.52 6.37 4.80
C TYR A 57 10.36 6.98 3.68
N ALA A 58 11.50 7.59 4.02
CA ALA A 58 12.44 8.14 3.04
C ALA A 58 12.95 7.07 2.06
N THR A 59 13.29 5.89 2.58
CA THR A 59 13.68 4.75 1.74
C THR A 59 12.58 4.35 0.76
N LEU A 60 11.33 4.29 1.22
CA LEU A 60 10.19 3.94 0.38
C LEU A 60 9.85 5.03 -0.64
N GLN A 61 10.07 6.31 -0.33
CA GLN A 61 9.89 7.39 -1.31
C GLN A 61 10.78 7.21 -2.55
N GLU A 62 12.00 6.69 -2.36
CA GLU A 62 12.93 6.42 -3.46
C GLU A 62 12.62 5.10 -4.18
N VAL A 63 12.27 4.06 -3.42
CA VAL A 63 12.13 2.69 -3.95
C VAL A 63 10.77 2.45 -4.63
N MET A 64 9.67 3.00 -4.09
CA MET A 64 8.33 2.69 -4.58
C MET A 64 8.07 3.08 -6.04
N PRO A 65 8.55 4.23 -6.56
CA PRO A 65 8.45 4.54 -7.99
C PRO A 65 9.16 3.50 -8.87
N VAL A 66 10.32 3.00 -8.43
CA VAL A 66 11.08 1.97 -9.16
C VAL A 66 10.31 0.65 -9.14
N LEU A 67 9.76 0.25 -8.00
CA LEU A 67 8.96 -0.97 -7.90
C LEU A 67 7.70 -0.91 -8.76
N ALA A 68 6.95 0.19 -8.72
CA ALA A 68 5.76 0.38 -9.56
C ALA A 68 6.11 0.30 -11.06
N ALA A 69 7.19 0.95 -11.48
CA ALA A 69 7.61 0.92 -12.89
C ALA A 69 8.10 -0.47 -13.35
N ARG A 70 8.69 -1.26 -12.46
CA ARG A 70 9.32 -2.55 -12.82
C ARG A 70 8.40 -3.75 -12.65
N LEU A 71 7.51 -3.71 -11.66
CA LEU A 71 6.61 -4.80 -11.31
C LEU A 71 5.19 -4.57 -11.86
N GLY A 72 4.90 -3.36 -12.36
CA GLY A 72 3.64 -3.04 -13.01
C GLY A 72 3.45 -3.78 -14.32
N GLU A 73 2.40 -4.59 -14.41
CA GLU A 73 2.01 -5.27 -15.64
C GLU A 73 1.45 -4.25 -16.62
N PHE A 74 1.83 -4.38 -17.90
CA PHE A 74 1.40 -3.48 -18.98
C PHE A 74 1.60 -1.97 -18.67
N GLY A 75 2.55 -1.63 -17.78
CA GLY A 75 2.81 -0.26 -17.35
C GLY A 75 1.76 0.33 -16.40
N GLN A 76 0.90 -0.49 -15.78
CA GLN A 76 -0.17 -0.06 -14.88
C GLN A 76 0.23 -0.05 -13.39
N GLY A 77 1.51 -0.23 -13.09
CA GLY A 77 2.00 -0.23 -11.72
C GLY A 77 1.80 1.13 -11.05
N SER A 78 1.29 1.12 -9.82
CA SER A 78 1.11 2.33 -9.01
C SER A 78 1.33 2.02 -7.53
N PHE A 79 1.53 3.06 -6.72
CA PHE A 79 1.74 2.89 -5.29
C PHE A 79 1.05 3.98 -4.48
N VAL A 80 0.78 3.66 -3.22
CA VAL A 80 0.40 4.63 -2.18
C VAL A 80 1.50 4.60 -1.12
N LEU A 81 1.90 5.77 -0.64
CA LEU A 81 2.82 5.92 0.47
C LEU A 81 2.37 7.08 1.35
N GLU A 82 1.96 6.77 2.57
CA GLU A 82 1.45 7.72 3.55
C GLU A 82 2.09 7.43 4.92
N GLN A 83 2.24 8.46 5.76
CA GLN A 83 2.64 8.27 7.14
C GLN A 83 1.98 9.26 8.09
N GLN A 84 1.87 8.85 9.35
CA GLN A 84 1.77 9.74 10.50
C GLN A 84 3.09 9.64 11.28
N ALA A 85 3.84 10.73 11.31
CA ALA A 85 5.04 10.85 12.15
C ALA A 85 4.64 11.10 13.62
N ALA A 86 5.54 10.74 14.54
CA ALA A 86 5.39 10.98 15.97
C ALA A 86 5.55 12.46 16.34
#